data_AF-A0A7S6MY59-F1
#
_entry.id   AF-A0A7S6MY59-F1
#
_cell.length_a   1.000
_cell.length_b   1.000
_cell.length_c   1.000
_cell.angle_alpha   90.00
_cell.angle_beta   90.00
_cell.angle_gamma   90.00
#
_symmetry.space_group_name_H-M   'P 1'
#
loop_
_entity.id
_entity.type
_entity.pdbx_description
1 polymer ?
#
loop_
_entity_poly.entity_id
_entity_poly.type
_entity_poly.pdbx_seq_one_letter_code
_entity_poly.pdbx_strand_id
1 'polypeptide(L)'
;MFNLIKNNYNTLADLDQVNMSAANSLFKEALTLDETNAQAQFGAAFTEFMMVYKDPDFNALIKDIDSAFNQENPFKKLLSPNLLPGGTAGMKIPVDDAGSAVFTMMKLAVKDPPLISRIQQVLRDKLLPRLEYAANLFAKLEANPSFKFVISGKMQGDPEMEAVALYPAEIYIMDAMMHILKFNVDAFLVYKFDIPNYNQSTLLAALNQNSTNFFYLAADGASRATMAKNDLNLVATKLLSGITSLETLSGSKADAVIKIGNNGIKQNDLDTTKKYLNKFKDAITQTVTVHLKDADSEGNNYDIQINLGNFFDNPVQNPKSAFIPAYTVEPRGTDDIDFRFNATTYDEFVFPDPTFGGLFPGMTNNVLKRLLNIDKEYAYRLEGFVNFSGGWFNDVQLKLSTGSRDYIIDLEPYGVFELSVRDATDTPVEIVHYALLISGEEFELAMVNPNDRFYIKSQERDWVEIRLPVYPQNLEGFAAGQNNIILNWQGKPSVPWGEFNIYKKTGSGNFELNSSGYFGMQYQDWNVNAGVSYTYKISNRINNEYHGHPALVAAYEYFSNQVTITP
;
A
#
# COMPACT_ATOMS: atom_id res chain seq x y z
N MET A 1 -19.43 -39.82 11.72
CA MET A 1 -18.57 -38.94 10.90
C MET A 1 -19.24 -37.58 10.66
N PHE A 2 -20.51 -37.45 10.26
CA PHE A 2 -21.20 -36.13 10.22
C PHE A 2 -22.08 -35.79 11.42
N ASN A 3 -22.23 -36.69 12.43
CA ASN A 3 -22.68 -36.26 13.77
C ASN A 3 -21.72 -35.24 14.42
N LEU A 4 -20.49 -35.13 13.92
CA LEU A 4 -19.56 -34.02 14.23
C LEU A 4 -20.10 -32.66 13.76
N ILE A 5 -20.86 -32.61 12.66
CA ILE A 5 -21.41 -31.36 12.10
C ILE A 5 -22.73 -30.95 12.79
N LYS A 6 -23.49 -31.92 13.35
CA LYS A 6 -24.70 -31.64 14.14
C LYS A 6 -24.42 -31.13 15.56
N ASN A 7 -23.23 -31.40 16.10
CA ASN A 7 -22.92 -31.17 17.53
C ASN A 7 -22.49 -29.75 17.88
N ASN A 8 -22.62 -28.75 16.98
CA ASN A 8 -22.29 -27.35 17.29
C ASN A 8 -20.95 -27.22 18.02
N TYR A 9 -19.86 -27.65 17.38
CA TYR A 9 -18.51 -27.46 17.91
C TYR A 9 -18.14 -25.97 17.85
N ASN A 10 -18.61 -25.26 18.86
CA ASN A 10 -18.48 -23.82 18.97
C ASN A 10 -17.25 -23.43 19.79
N THR A 11 -16.57 -24.41 20.40
CA THR A 11 -15.44 -24.19 21.31
C THR A 11 -14.27 -25.13 21.00
N LEU A 12 -13.05 -24.76 21.39
CA LEU A 12 -11.88 -25.63 21.24
C LEU A 12 -11.92 -26.88 22.13
N ALA A 13 -12.65 -26.84 23.24
CA ALA A 13 -12.88 -28.01 24.09
C ALA A 13 -13.64 -29.12 23.35
N ASP A 14 -14.39 -28.76 22.31
CA ASP A 14 -15.12 -29.72 21.50
C ASP A 14 -14.21 -30.54 20.58
N LEU A 15 -13.03 -30.01 20.21
CA LEU A 15 -12.03 -30.73 19.41
C LEU A 15 -11.48 -31.94 20.15
N ASP A 16 -11.48 -31.93 21.49
CA ASP A 16 -11.09 -33.08 22.31
C ASP A 16 -12.05 -34.28 22.10
N GLN A 17 -13.26 -34.03 21.60
CA GLN A 17 -14.27 -35.07 21.31
C GLN A 17 -14.11 -35.69 19.91
N VAL A 18 -13.32 -35.09 19.01
CA VAL A 18 -13.08 -35.60 17.66
C VAL A 18 -12.15 -36.82 17.72
N ASN A 19 -12.70 -38.04 17.75
CA ASN A 19 -11.88 -39.26 17.77
C ASN A 19 -12.10 -40.10 16.50
N MET A 20 -11.12 -40.07 15.61
CA MET A 20 -11.08 -40.89 14.38
C MET A 20 -10.08 -42.04 14.46
N SER A 21 -9.46 -42.29 15.61
CA SER A 21 -8.31 -43.21 15.74
C SER A 21 -8.65 -44.64 15.28
N ALA A 22 -9.81 -45.14 15.68
CA ALA A 22 -10.26 -46.47 15.30
C ALA A 22 -10.50 -46.58 13.78
N ALA A 23 -11.18 -45.59 13.19
CA ALA A 23 -11.43 -45.56 11.75
C ALA A 23 -10.13 -45.41 10.94
N ASN A 24 -9.23 -44.51 11.37
CA ASN A 24 -7.93 -44.31 10.74
C ASN A 24 -7.09 -45.59 10.74
N SER A 25 -7.07 -46.30 11.88
CA SER A 25 -6.34 -47.57 12.01
C SER A 25 -6.87 -48.62 11.02
N LEU A 26 -8.19 -48.77 10.93
CA LEU A 26 -8.82 -49.72 10.00
C LEU A 26 -8.55 -49.37 8.53
N PHE A 27 -8.59 -48.09 8.16
CA PHE A 27 -8.27 -47.68 6.79
C PHE A 27 -6.79 -47.89 6.46
N LYS A 28 -5.88 -47.61 7.39
CA LYS A 28 -4.45 -47.89 7.20
C LYS A 28 -4.17 -49.38 7.10
N GLU A 29 -4.81 -50.21 7.92
CA GLU A 29 -4.73 -51.67 7.81
C GLU A 29 -5.22 -52.14 6.45
N ALA A 30 -6.37 -51.63 5.98
CA ALA A 30 -6.86 -51.95 4.64
C ALA A 30 -5.86 -51.54 3.54
N LEU A 31 -5.14 -50.43 3.68
CA LEU A 31 -4.08 -50.02 2.74
C LEU A 31 -2.84 -50.91 2.81
N THR A 32 -2.53 -51.53 3.95
CA THR A 32 -1.45 -52.52 4.04
C THR A 32 -1.81 -53.82 3.32
N LEU A 33 -3.10 -54.15 3.25
CA LEU A 33 -3.61 -55.33 2.55
C LEU A 33 -3.78 -55.08 1.05
N ASP A 34 -4.23 -53.88 0.67
CA ASP A 34 -4.39 -53.44 -0.72
C ASP A 34 -4.15 -51.93 -0.82
N GLU A 35 -2.96 -51.56 -1.29
CA GLU A 35 -2.57 -50.16 -1.46
C GLU A 35 -3.37 -49.42 -2.53
N THR A 36 -4.07 -50.15 -3.41
CA THR A 36 -4.89 -49.60 -4.51
C THR A 36 -6.36 -49.42 -4.12
N ASN A 37 -6.75 -49.84 -2.91
CA ASN A 37 -8.12 -49.71 -2.43
C ASN A 37 -8.50 -48.23 -2.26
N ALA A 38 -9.26 -47.69 -3.22
CA ALA A 38 -9.62 -46.29 -3.26
C ALA A 38 -10.47 -45.85 -2.04
N GLN A 39 -11.31 -46.72 -1.49
CA GLN A 39 -12.09 -46.38 -0.28
C GLN A 39 -11.17 -46.26 0.94
N ALA A 40 -10.19 -47.16 1.05
CA ALA A 40 -9.19 -47.12 2.10
C ALA A 40 -8.26 -45.91 1.95
N GLN A 41 -7.86 -45.55 0.73
CA GLN A 41 -7.07 -44.35 0.45
C GLN A 41 -7.81 -43.09 0.92
N PHE A 42 -9.08 -42.94 0.54
CA PHE A 42 -9.89 -41.79 0.95
C PHE A 42 -10.08 -41.74 2.47
N GLY A 43 -10.48 -42.87 3.05
CA GLY A 43 -10.71 -42.98 4.49
C GLY A 43 -9.46 -42.68 5.31
N ALA A 44 -8.31 -43.21 4.89
CA ALA A 44 -7.03 -42.95 5.56
C ALA A 44 -6.61 -41.48 5.43
N ALA A 45 -6.71 -40.88 4.24
CA ALA A 45 -6.36 -39.46 4.02
C ALA A 45 -7.20 -38.52 4.90
N PHE A 46 -8.52 -38.66 4.82
CA PHE A 46 -9.44 -37.80 5.56
C PHE A 46 -9.28 -37.97 7.07
N THR A 47 -9.22 -39.21 7.55
CA THR A 47 -9.09 -39.45 9.00
C THR A 47 -7.71 -39.07 9.53
N GLU A 48 -6.64 -39.16 8.73
CA GLU A 48 -5.30 -38.74 9.17
C GLU A 48 -5.24 -37.25 9.45
N PHE A 49 -5.80 -36.45 8.54
CA PHE A 49 -5.90 -35.02 8.73
C PHE A 49 -6.70 -34.69 10.00
N MET A 50 -7.85 -35.33 10.21
CA MET A 50 -8.69 -35.13 11.39
C MET A 50 -8.01 -35.52 12.70
N MET A 51 -7.05 -36.45 12.65
CA MET A 51 -6.29 -36.90 13.80
C MET A 51 -5.23 -35.88 14.29
N VAL A 52 -5.00 -34.77 13.58
CA VAL A 52 -4.05 -33.74 14.05
C VAL A 52 -4.42 -33.17 15.42
N TYR A 53 -5.72 -32.97 15.68
CA TYR A 53 -6.21 -32.43 16.96
C TYR A 53 -6.06 -33.40 18.15
N LYS A 54 -5.74 -34.67 17.88
CA LYS A 54 -5.43 -35.68 18.89
C LYS A 54 -3.95 -35.70 19.26
N ASP A 55 -3.08 -35.04 18.50
CA ASP A 55 -1.68 -34.88 18.91
C ASP A 55 -1.61 -33.95 20.14
N PRO A 56 -1.05 -34.40 21.27
CA PRO A 56 -1.02 -33.61 22.50
C PRO A 56 -0.29 -32.28 22.35
N ASP A 57 0.81 -32.26 21.59
CA ASP A 57 1.63 -31.06 21.41
C ASP A 57 0.91 -30.03 20.55
N PHE A 58 0.26 -30.50 19.48
CA PHE A 58 -0.59 -29.67 18.64
C PHE A 58 -1.76 -29.11 19.43
N ASN A 59 -2.53 -29.97 20.11
CA ASN A 59 -3.70 -29.57 20.90
C ASN A 59 -3.35 -28.55 21.99
N ALA A 60 -2.24 -28.76 22.71
CA ALA A 60 -1.73 -27.82 23.70
C ALA A 60 -1.40 -26.47 23.06
N LEU A 61 -0.72 -26.47 21.91
CA LEU A 61 -0.41 -25.23 21.20
C LEU A 61 -1.67 -24.44 20.81
N ILE A 62 -2.72 -25.11 20.29
CA ILE A 62 -3.98 -24.44 19.94
C ILE A 62 -4.59 -23.76 21.17
N LYS A 63 -4.61 -24.46 22.30
CA LYS A 63 -5.17 -23.96 23.56
C LYS A 63 -4.37 -22.78 24.10
N ASP A 64 -3.04 -22.84 24.02
CA ASP A 64 -2.16 -21.74 24.43
C ASP A 64 -2.41 -20.48 23.57
N ILE A 65 -2.51 -20.64 22.24
CA ILE A 65 -2.81 -19.55 21.31
C ILE A 65 -4.20 -18.97 21.58
N ASP A 66 -5.23 -19.79 21.74
CA ASP A 66 -6.58 -19.28 21.94
C ASP A 66 -6.72 -18.49 23.25
N SER A 67 -6.10 -18.99 24.31
CA SER A 67 -6.04 -18.32 25.62
C SER A 67 -5.37 -16.96 25.54
N ALA A 68 -4.33 -16.81 24.71
CA ALA A 68 -3.63 -15.55 24.52
C ALA A 68 -4.46 -14.50 23.73
N PHE A 69 -5.42 -14.92 22.90
CA PHE A 69 -6.04 -14.03 21.91
C PHE A 69 -7.56 -13.80 22.02
N ASN A 70 -8.28 -14.37 22.99
CA ASN A 70 -9.68 -14.02 23.34
C ASN A 70 -10.56 -13.65 22.12
N GLN A 71 -10.54 -14.50 21.08
CA GLN A 71 -11.25 -14.41 19.78
C GLN A 71 -10.52 -13.81 18.55
N GLU A 72 -9.40 -13.10 18.68
CA GLU A 72 -8.53 -12.67 17.55
C GLU A 72 -7.42 -13.70 17.26
N ASN A 73 -7.74 -14.98 17.38
CA ASN A 73 -6.78 -16.04 17.18
C ASN A 73 -6.41 -16.14 15.68
N PRO A 74 -5.13 -15.93 15.27
CA PRO A 74 -4.70 -15.96 13.87
C PRO A 74 -4.95 -17.31 13.19
N PHE A 75 -5.03 -18.34 14.01
CA PHE A 75 -5.29 -19.69 13.58
C PHE A 75 -6.75 -20.09 13.79
N LYS A 76 -7.61 -19.22 14.31
CA LYS A 76 -9.00 -19.56 14.65
C LYS A 76 -9.71 -20.23 13.49
N LYS A 77 -9.52 -19.74 12.26
CA LYS A 77 -10.13 -20.34 11.05
C LYS A 77 -9.28 -21.44 10.42
N LEU A 78 -7.95 -21.30 10.37
CA LEU A 78 -7.02 -22.35 9.93
C LEU A 78 -7.11 -23.63 10.77
N LEU A 79 -7.57 -23.50 12.01
CA LEU A 79 -7.67 -24.53 13.04
C LEU A 79 -9.10 -24.58 13.63
N SER A 80 -10.07 -23.96 12.93
CA SER A 80 -11.49 -24.06 13.32
C SER A 80 -12.05 -25.45 12.98
N PRO A 81 -13.04 -25.92 13.74
CA PRO A 81 -13.89 -27.04 13.33
C PRO A 81 -14.59 -26.84 11.97
N ASN A 82 -14.68 -25.59 11.46
CA ASN A 82 -15.28 -25.25 10.17
C ASN A 82 -14.43 -25.65 8.95
N LEU A 83 -13.25 -26.25 9.14
CA LEU A 83 -12.53 -26.96 8.07
C LEU A 83 -13.26 -28.21 7.58
N LEU A 84 -14.23 -28.70 8.35
CA LEU A 84 -15.17 -29.72 7.90
C LEU A 84 -16.32 -29.03 7.15
N PRO A 85 -16.42 -29.17 5.82
CA PRO A 85 -17.57 -28.64 5.11
C PRO A 85 -18.84 -29.38 5.54
N GLY A 86 -19.69 -28.69 6.31
CA GLY A 86 -21.05 -29.15 6.67
C GLY A 86 -22.07 -29.00 5.53
N GLY A 87 -21.65 -28.43 4.41
CA GLY A 87 -22.43 -28.15 3.20
C GLY A 87 -21.60 -27.31 2.23
N THR A 88 -22.16 -27.00 1.06
CA THR A 88 -21.48 -26.20 0.01
C THR A 88 -21.05 -24.80 0.49
N ALA A 89 -21.78 -24.20 1.43
CA ALA A 89 -21.41 -22.91 2.05
C ALA A 89 -20.17 -22.98 2.96
N GLY A 90 -19.82 -24.19 3.46
CA GLY A 90 -18.62 -24.45 4.26
C GLY A 90 -17.39 -24.83 3.43
N MET A 91 -17.54 -25.16 2.15
CA MET A 91 -16.44 -25.36 1.20
C MET A 91 -15.89 -24.03 0.67
N LYS A 92 -15.72 -23.04 1.56
CA LYS A 92 -15.04 -21.78 1.21
C LYS A 92 -13.55 -21.97 1.38
N ILE A 93 -12.80 -21.70 0.31
CA ILE A 93 -11.35 -21.63 0.37
C ILE A 93 -11.00 -20.34 1.12
N PRO A 94 -10.34 -20.40 2.29
CA PRO A 94 -10.13 -19.23 3.14
C PRO A 94 -8.95 -18.38 2.66
N VAL A 95 -8.98 -17.88 1.42
CA VAL A 95 -7.86 -17.14 0.79
C VAL A 95 -7.58 -15.81 1.53
N ASP A 96 -8.62 -15.04 1.83
CA ASP A 96 -8.49 -13.76 2.56
C ASP A 96 -8.00 -13.96 4.00
N ASP A 97 -8.46 -15.04 4.63
CA ASP A 97 -8.07 -15.41 5.99
C ASP A 97 -6.63 -15.96 6.03
N ALA A 98 -6.17 -16.66 4.99
CA ALA A 98 -4.80 -17.15 4.86
C ALA A 98 -3.79 -16.00 4.74
N GLY A 99 -4.10 -14.98 3.93
CA GLY A 99 -3.30 -13.75 3.87
C GLY A 99 -3.25 -13.02 5.21
N SER A 100 -4.38 -12.97 5.92
CA SER A 100 -4.48 -12.34 7.24
C SER A 100 -3.73 -13.12 8.33
N ALA A 101 -3.65 -14.46 8.24
CA ALA A 101 -2.97 -15.30 9.23
C ALA A 101 -1.47 -15.02 9.29
N VAL A 102 -0.79 -14.83 8.14
CA VAL A 102 0.64 -14.48 8.10
C VAL A 102 0.91 -13.12 8.74
N PHE A 103 0.10 -12.11 8.42
CA PHE A 103 0.20 -10.77 9.03
C PHE A 103 -0.13 -10.77 10.52
N THR A 104 -1.08 -11.59 10.95
CA THR A 104 -1.47 -11.69 12.36
C THR A 104 -0.46 -12.52 13.16
N MET A 105 0.21 -13.51 12.55
CA MET A 105 1.37 -14.20 13.14
C MET A 105 2.52 -13.24 13.45
N MET A 106 2.74 -12.21 12.61
CA MET A 106 3.72 -11.16 12.90
C MET A 106 3.30 -10.25 14.07
N LYS A 107 1.99 -10.12 14.34
CA LYS A 107 1.45 -9.35 15.47
C LYS A 107 1.44 -10.10 16.81
N LEU A 108 1.89 -11.35 16.86
CA LEU A 108 1.81 -12.20 18.06
C LEU A 108 2.54 -11.61 19.28
N ALA A 109 3.51 -10.69 19.12
CA ALA A 109 4.38 -10.19 20.18
C ALA A 109 3.70 -9.39 21.32
N VAL A 110 2.40 -9.06 21.26
CA VAL A 110 1.75 -8.09 22.17
C VAL A 110 1.12 -8.72 23.43
N LYS A 111 0.96 -10.06 23.52
CA LYS A 111 0.18 -10.70 24.61
C LYS A 111 0.83 -11.94 25.26
N ASP A 112 2.15 -11.99 25.35
CA ASP A 112 2.92 -13.14 25.88
C ASP A 112 2.48 -14.51 25.28
N PRO A 113 2.50 -14.64 23.94
CA PRO A 113 2.07 -15.87 23.27
C PRO A 113 3.07 -17.02 23.50
N PRO A 114 2.76 -18.25 23.05
CA PRO A 114 3.80 -19.24 22.81
C PRO A 114 4.96 -18.67 21.98
N LEU A 115 6.19 -19.11 22.27
CA LEU A 115 7.34 -18.74 21.44
C LEU A 115 7.09 -19.12 19.97
N ILE A 116 7.41 -18.21 19.05
CA ILE A 116 7.24 -18.46 17.60
C ILE A 116 8.01 -19.72 17.18
N SER A 117 9.21 -19.95 17.73
CA SER A 117 9.99 -21.17 17.52
C SER A 117 9.25 -22.45 17.95
N ARG A 118 8.47 -22.42 19.04
CA ARG A 118 7.62 -23.55 19.46
C ARG A 118 6.49 -23.79 18.48
N ILE A 119 5.85 -22.73 17.96
CA ILE A 119 4.83 -22.84 16.91
C ILE A 119 5.43 -23.50 15.67
N GLN A 120 6.58 -22.99 15.20
CA GLN A 120 7.29 -23.53 14.05
C GLN A 120 7.63 -25.02 14.22
N GLN A 121 8.10 -25.42 15.40
CA GLN A 121 8.42 -26.81 15.71
C GLN A 121 7.18 -27.71 15.64
N VAL A 122 6.08 -27.34 16.30
CA VAL A 122 4.85 -28.16 16.32
C VAL A 122 4.23 -28.28 14.93
N LEU A 123 4.20 -27.20 14.14
CA LEU A 123 3.68 -27.24 12.77
C LEU A 123 4.53 -28.18 11.89
N ARG A 124 5.87 -28.09 12.00
CA ARG A 124 6.82 -28.93 11.28
C ARG A 124 6.69 -30.40 11.65
N ASP A 125 6.65 -30.70 12.95
CA ASP A 125 6.81 -32.07 13.43
C ASP A 125 5.48 -32.82 13.48
N LYS A 126 4.35 -32.12 13.65
CA LYS A 126 3.04 -32.73 13.95
C LYS A 126 1.98 -32.54 12.87
N LEU A 127 1.95 -31.37 12.23
CA LEU A 127 0.93 -31.06 11.21
C LEU A 127 1.42 -31.43 9.81
N LEU A 128 2.61 -30.98 9.41
CA LEU A 128 3.12 -31.13 8.04
C LEU A 128 3.16 -32.60 7.56
N PRO A 129 3.64 -33.59 8.36
CA PRO A 129 3.68 -34.98 7.92
C PRO A 129 2.28 -35.57 7.66
N ARG A 130 1.26 -35.11 8.40
CA ARG A 130 -0.13 -35.56 8.22
C ARG A 130 -0.75 -34.96 6.96
N LEU A 131 -0.48 -33.69 6.68
CA LEU A 131 -0.90 -33.04 5.45
C LEU A 131 -0.26 -33.70 4.23
N GLU A 132 1.03 -34.01 4.30
CA GLU A 132 1.75 -34.71 3.23
C GLU A 132 1.20 -36.11 3.00
N TYR A 133 0.94 -36.87 4.07
CA TYR A 133 0.30 -38.18 3.97
C TYR A 133 -1.09 -38.09 3.29
N ALA A 134 -1.93 -37.15 3.70
CA ALA A 134 -3.26 -36.97 3.13
C ALA A 134 -3.21 -36.55 1.65
N ALA A 135 -2.39 -35.56 1.31
CA ALA A 135 -2.21 -35.08 -0.07
C ALA A 135 -1.74 -36.20 -1.01
N ASN A 136 -0.76 -37.01 -0.57
CA ASN A 136 -0.26 -38.14 -1.35
C ASN A 136 -1.34 -39.19 -1.65
N LEU A 137 -2.29 -39.40 -0.74
CA LEU A 137 -3.41 -40.31 -0.96
C LEU A 137 -4.51 -39.69 -1.83
N PHE A 138 -4.82 -38.40 -1.67
CA PHE A 138 -5.76 -37.72 -2.57
C PHE A 138 -5.26 -37.70 -4.01
N ALA A 139 -3.96 -37.46 -4.24
CA ALA A 139 -3.36 -37.53 -5.57
C ALA A 139 -3.53 -38.91 -6.24
N LYS A 140 -3.52 -40.02 -5.47
CA LYS A 140 -3.81 -41.36 -5.99
C LYS A 140 -5.27 -41.51 -6.41
N LEU A 141 -6.19 -40.91 -5.65
CA LEU A 141 -7.63 -40.96 -5.94
C LEU A 141 -8.02 -40.16 -7.18
N GLU A 142 -7.35 -39.04 -7.42
CA GLU A 142 -7.56 -38.22 -8.62
C GLU A 142 -7.25 -38.95 -9.92
N ALA A 143 -6.34 -39.93 -9.88
CA ALA A 143 -6.04 -40.81 -11.00
C ALA A 143 -7.16 -41.82 -11.29
N ASN A 144 -8.17 -41.93 -10.44
CA ASN A 144 -9.31 -42.82 -10.59
C ASN A 144 -10.60 -42.05 -10.94
N PRO A 145 -10.94 -41.87 -12.23
CA PRO A 145 -12.13 -41.12 -12.63
C PRO A 145 -13.46 -41.80 -12.26
N SER A 146 -13.41 -43.09 -11.89
CA SER A 146 -14.58 -43.85 -11.42
C SER A 146 -14.73 -43.82 -9.90
N PHE A 147 -13.84 -43.14 -9.18
CA PHE A 147 -13.93 -43.05 -7.74
C PHE A 147 -15.26 -42.41 -7.30
N LYS A 148 -15.88 -43.04 -6.31
CA LYS A 148 -17.13 -42.61 -5.71
C LYS A 148 -17.12 -42.98 -4.23
N PHE A 149 -17.28 -42.01 -3.36
CA PHE A 149 -17.48 -42.26 -1.92
C PHE A 149 -18.92 -41.93 -1.54
N VAL A 150 -19.69 -42.95 -1.14
CA VAL A 150 -21.11 -42.77 -0.79
C VAL A 150 -21.25 -42.42 0.68
N ILE A 151 -21.87 -41.27 0.95
CA ILE A 151 -22.24 -40.81 2.28
C ILE A 151 -23.71 -41.16 2.51
N SER A 152 -23.96 -42.20 3.29
CA SER A 152 -25.33 -42.62 3.63
C SER A 152 -26.07 -41.59 4.48
N GLY A 153 -27.40 -41.62 4.51
CA GLY A 153 -28.19 -40.77 5.42
C GLY A 153 -27.75 -40.90 6.88
N LYS A 154 -27.47 -42.13 7.34
CA LYS A 154 -26.91 -42.37 8.68
C LYS A 154 -25.57 -41.64 8.89
N MET A 155 -24.71 -41.60 7.87
CA MET A 155 -23.46 -40.83 7.95
C MET A 155 -23.71 -39.34 8.04
N GLN A 156 -24.74 -38.82 7.36
CA GLN A 156 -25.22 -37.42 7.35
C GLN A 156 -25.95 -37.02 8.65
N GLY A 157 -26.20 -37.97 9.56
CA GLY A 157 -26.89 -37.73 10.83
C GLY A 157 -28.41 -37.81 10.75
N ASP A 158 -28.94 -38.32 9.64
CA ASP A 158 -30.37 -38.60 9.45
C ASP A 158 -30.54 -39.86 8.57
N PRO A 159 -30.91 -41.01 9.14
CA PRO A 159 -31.09 -42.26 8.40
C PRO A 159 -32.08 -42.18 7.22
N GLU A 160 -33.02 -41.23 7.24
CA GLU A 160 -34.04 -41.06 6.20
C GLU A 160 -33.57 -40.17 5.03
N MET A 161 -32.44 -39.48 5.19
CA MET A 161 -31.87 -38.62 4.17
C MET A 161 -31.28 -39.44 3.01
N GLU A 162 -31.52 -38.99 1.77
CA GLU A 162 -30.95 -39.62 0.58
C GLU A 162 -29.41 -39.62 0.64
N ALA A 163 -28.80 -40.72 0.19
CA ALA A 163 -27.36 -40.82 0.13
C ALA A 163 -26.80 -39.86 -0.92
N VAL A 164 -25.74 -39.15 -0.57
CA VAL A 164 -24.97 -38.31 -1.49
C VAL A 164 -23.62 -38.96 -1.77
N ALA A 165 -22.95 -38.54 -2.83
CA ALA A 165 -21.67 -39.08 -3.23
C ALA A 165 -20.64 -37.98 -3.46
N LEU A 166 -19.44 -38.23 -2.93
CA LEU A 166 -18.24 -37.49 -3.32
C LEU A 166 -17.67 -38.14 -4.58
N TYR A 167 -17.40 -37.30 -5.56
CA TYR A 167 -16.83 -37.65 -6.85
C TYR A 167 -15.43 -37.02 -6.97
N PRO A 168 -14.69 -37.26 -8.08
CA PRO A 168 -13.33 -36.72 -8.21
C PRO A 168 -13.23 -35.20 -8.06
N ALA A 169 -14.28 -34.44 -8.39
CA ALA A 169 -14.29 -32.98 -8.19
C ALA A 169 -14.10 -32.59 -6.72
N GLU A 170 -14.81 -33.25 -5.79
CA GLU A 170 -14.64 -33.01 -4.36
C GLU A 170 -13.26 -33.44 -3.86
N ILE A 171 -12.68 -34.49 -4.44
CA ILE A 171 -11.31 -34.93 -4.12
C ILE A 171 -10.28 -33.89 -4.50
N TYR A 172 -10.37 -33.33 -5.71
CA TYR A 172 -9.49 -32.23 -6.14
C TYR A 172 -9.58 -31.00 -5.21
N ILE A 173 -10.78 -30.67 -4.71
CA ILE A 173 -10.96 -29.56 -3.76
C ILE A 173 -10.30 -29.90 -2.42
N MET A 174 -10.49 -31.11 -1.90
CA MET A 174 -9.84 -31.53 -0.65
C MET A 174 -8.32 -31.57 -0.77
N ASP A 175 -7.78 -32.00 -1.91
CA ASP A 175 -6.34 -31.98 -2.16
C ASP A 175 -5.81 -30.54 -2.26
N ALA A 176 -6.53 -29.66 -2.95
CA ALA A 176 -6.20 -28.24 -2.97
C ALA A 176 -6.16 -27.64 -1.56
N MET A 177 -7.08 -28.02 -0.66
CA MET A 177 -7.06 -27.59 0.74
C MET A 177 -5.80 -28.09 1.47
N MET A 178 -5.37 -29.33 1.25
CA MET A 178 -4.11 -29.84 1.83
C MET A 178 -2.92 -29.00 1.35
N HIS A 179 -2.84 -28.72 0.06
CA HIS A 179 -1.76 -27.89 -0.50
C HIS A 179 -1.80 -26.43 0.00
N ILE A 180 -2.97 -25.84 0.23
CA ILE A 180 -3.06 -24.51 0.87
C ILE A 180 -2.47 -24.55 2.28
N LEU A 181 -2.82 -25.57 3.08
CA LEU A 181 -2.31 -25.69 4.45
C LEU A 181 -0.79 -25.91 4.44
N LYS A 182 -0.28 -26.77 3.57
CA LYS A 182 1.16 -27.00 3.40
C LYS A 182 1.89 -25.72 2.98
N PHE A 183 1.37 -24.99 1.99
CA PHE A 183 1.91 -23.69 1.56
C PHE A 183 2.07 -22.73 2.74
N ASN A 184 1.04 -22.55 3.57
CA ASN A 184 1.10 -21.64 4.71
C ASN A 184 2.17 -22.08 5.73
N VAL A 185 2.23 -23.38 6.03
CA VAL A 185 3.21 -23.93 6.96
C VAL A 185 4.62 -23.75 6.41
N ASP A 186 4.89 -24.15 5.17
CA ASP A 186 6.22 -24.05 4.58
C ASP A 186 6.67 -22.60 4.40
N ALA A 187 5.78 -21.69 3.97
CA ALA A 187 6.06 -20.26 3.87
C ALA A 187 6.46 -19.66 5.24
N PHE A 188 5.76 -20.04 6.30
CA PHE A 188 6.08 -19.62 7.67
C PHE A 188 7.38 -20.22 8.21
N LEU A 189 7.78 -21.40 7.72
CA LEU A 189 8.99 -22.09 8.12
C LEU A 189 10.23 -21.71 7.29
N VAL A 190 10.09 -20.90 6.22
CA VAL A 190 11.24 -20.41 5.42
C VAL A 190 12.26 -19.68 6.29
N TYR A 191 11.77 -18.80 7.17
CA TYR A 191 12.59 -18.01 8.07
C TYR A 191 12.42 -18.50 9.51
N LYS A 192 13.49 -18.51 10.30
CA LYS A 192 13.42 -18.82 11.72
C LYS A 192 13.14 -17.57 12.55
N PHE A 193 12.34 -17.76 13.60
CA PHE A 193 12.00 -16.74 14.59
C PHE A 193 12.34 -17.27 15.99
N ASP A 194 13.63 -17.30 16.30
CA ASP A 194 14.19 -17.93 17.49
C ASP A 194 14.56 -16.86 18.52
N ILE A 195 13.63 -16.57 19.43
CA ILE A 195 13.85 -15.67 20.57
C ILE A 195 13.51 -16.41 21.87
N PRO A 196 14.30 -16.21 22.95
CA PRO A 196 14.09 -16.91 24.22
C PRO A 196 12.87 -16.42 25.00
N ASN A 197 12.43 -15.17 24.82
CA ASN A 197 11.26 -14.54 25.44
C ASN A 197 10.91 -13.23 24.73
N TYR A 198 9.82 -12.58 25.15
CA TYR A 198 9.33 -11.32 24.57
C TYR A 198 9.76 -10.06 25.35
N ASN A 199 10.76 -10.16 26.23
CA ASN A 199 11.21 -9.02 27.02
C ASN A 199 11.94 -8.00 26.11
N GLN A 200 11.88 -6.71 26.46
CA GLN A 200 12.44 -5.61 25.66
C GLN A 200 13.88 -5.85 25.20
N SER A 201 14.77 -6.34 26.08
CA SER A 201 16.18 -6.61 25.74
C SER A 201 16.35 -7.72 24.70
N THR A 202 15.52 -8.76 24.76
CA THR A 202 15.51 -9.85 23.79
C THR A 202 15.01 -9.37 22.44
N LEU A 203 13.91 -8.60 22.43
CA LEU A 203 13.34 -8.02 21.21
C LEU A 203 14.31 -7.04 20.55
N LEU A 204 15.01 -6.21 21.33
CA LEU A 204 16.06 -5.30 20.83
C LEU A 204 17.17 -6.07 20.10
N ALA A 205 17.67 -7.17 20.69
CA ALA A 205 18.69 -8.01 20.08
C ALA A 205 18.18 -8.76 18.83
N ALA A 206 16.90 -9.14 18.80
CA ALA A 206 16.26 -9.83 17.68
C ALA A 206 16.03 -8.90 16.48
N LEU A 207 15.55 -7.69 16.75
CA LEU A 207 15.16 -6.70 15.75
C LEU A 207 16.35 -5.94 15.17
N ASN A 208 17.51 -5.98 15.82
CA ASN A 208 18.76 -5.49 15.24
C ASN A 208 18.97 -6.06 13.83
N GLN A 209 19.35 -5.19 12.89
CA GLN A 209 19.39 -5.50 11.47
C GLN A 209 20.29 -6.70 11.14
N ASN A 210 21.39 -6.90 11.88
CA ASN A 210 22.34 -7.99 11.67
C ASN A 210 22.03 -9.25 12.49
N SER A 211 20.93 -9.27 13.23
CA SER A 211 20.57 -10.41 14.07
C SER A 211 20.24 -11.64 13.24
N THR A 212 20.91 -12.75 13.55
CA THR A 212 20.76 -14.04 12.87
C THR A 212 19.74 -14.96 13.51
N ASN A 213 19.09 -14.53 14.61
CA ASN A 213 18.18 -15.39 15.38
C ASN A 213 16.71 -15.13 15.06
N PHE A 214 16.38 -13.94 14.56
CA PHE A 214 15.02 -13.54 14.24
C PHE A 214 14.91 -13.09 12.78
N PHE A 215 13.89 -13.57 12.07
CA PHE A 215 13.65 -13.28 10.66
C PHE A 215 14.91 -13.46 9.82
N TYR A 216 15.49 -14.66 9.93
CA TYR A 216 16.71 -15.08 9.25
C TYR A 216 16.45 -16.42 8.57
N LEU A 217 17.06 -16.68 7.41
CA LEU A 217 16.75 -17.88 6.63
C LEU A 217 17.05 -19.14 7.46
N ALA A 218 16.07 -20.04 7.56
CA ALA A 218 16.25 -21.31 8.25
C ALA A 218 17.21 -22.23 7.46
N ALA A 219 17.78 -23.23 8.11
CA ALA A 219 18.73 -24.15 7.47
C ALA A 219 18.13 -24.90 6.27
N ASP A 220 16.84 -25.22 6.33
CA ASP A 220 16.05 -25.82 5.27
C ASP A 220 15.17 -24.78 4.53
N GLY A 221 15.34 -23.50 4.81
CA GLY A 221 14.46 -22.41 4.36
C GLY A 221 14.33 -22.31 2.83
N ALA A 222 15.43 -22.49 2.09
CA ALA A 222 15.39 -22.47 0.63
C ALA A 222 14.60 -23.65 0.02
N SER A 223 14.74 -24.84 0.61
CA SER A 223 13.93 -26.00 0.23
C SER A 223 12.45 -25.75 0.52
N ARG A 224 12.14 -25.17 1.69
CA ARG A 224 10.76 -24.80 2.06
C ARG A 224 10.15 -23.75 1.16
N ALA A 225 10.91 -22.75 0.74
CA ALA A 225 10.44 -21.76 -0.21
C ALA A 225 10.05 -22.42 -1.54
N THR A 226 10.87 -23.37 -2.01
CA THR A 226 10.57 -24.18 -3.20
C THR A 226 9.30 -25.01 -3.01
N MET A 227 9.15 -25.69 -1.86
CA MET A 227 7.95 -26.47 -1.53
C MET A 227 6.70 -25.60 -1.48
N ALA A 228 6.77 -24.42 -0.83
CA ALA A 228 5.67 -23.46 -0.76
C ALA A 228 5.24 -23.00 -2.16
N LYS A 229 6.17 -22.65 -3.04
CA LYS A 229 5.86 -22.30 -4.45
C LYS A 229 5.20 -23.45 -5.20
N ASN A 230 5.70 -24.67 -5.03
CA ASN A 230 5.13 -25.86 -5.65
C ASN A 230 3.71 -26.12 -5.17
N ASP A 231 3.47 -26.03 -3.86
CA ASP A 231 2.14 -26.19 -3.28
C ASP A 231 1.17 -25.13 -3.79
N LEU A 232 1.59 -23.86 -3.88
CA LEU A 232 0.76 -22.78 -4.43
C LEU A 232 0.36 -23.04 -5.90
N ASN A 233 1.30 -23.54 -6.71
CA ASN A 233 1.03 -23.97 -8.09
C ASN A 233 0.08 -25.18 -8.15
N LEU A 234 0.22 -26.12 -7.22
CA LEU A 234 -0.66 -27.28 -7.11
C LEU A 234 -2.07 -26.83 -6.74
N VAL A 235 -2.26 -25.89 -5.81
CA VAL A 235 -3.60 -25.34 -5.49
C VAL A 235 -4.33 -24.88 -6.75
N ALA A 236 -3.71 -24.04 -7.57
CA ALA A 236 -4.32 -23.56 -8.81
C ALA A 236 -4.64 -24.70 -9.77
N THR A 237 -3.71 -25.65 -9.91
CA THR A 237 -3.85 -26.81 -10.80
C THR A 237 -4.98 -27.73 -10.35
N LYS A 238 -5.07 -28.04 -9.05
CA LYS A 238 -6.10 -28.91 -8.46
C LYS A 238 -7.47 -28.28 -8.56
N LEU A 239 -7.61 -26.98 -8.30
CA LEU A 239 -8.88 -26.28 -8.45
C LEU A 239 -9.36 -26.26 -9.91
N LEU A 240 -8.47 -26.02 -10.87
CA LEU A 240 -8.79 -26.10 -12.30
C LEU A 240 -9.26 -27.51 -12.69
N SER A 241 -8.52 -28.55 -12.28
CA SER A 241 -8.90 -29.94 -12.50
C SER A 241 -10.23 -30.31 -11.82
N GLY A 242 -10.48 -29.79 -10.62
CA GLY A 242 -11.75 -29.95 -9.90
C GLY A 242 -12.93 -29.35 -10.67
N ILE A 243 -12.76 -28.15 -11.23
CA ILE A 243 -13.78 -27.52 -12.10
C ILE A 243 -14.02 -28.39 -13.34
N THR A 244 -12.96 -28.86 -14.01
CA THR A 244 -13.10 -29.75 -15.17
C THR A 244 -13.82 -31.04 -14.80
N SER A 245 -13.51 -31.64 -13.65
CA SER A 245 -14.22 -32.83 -13.15
C SER A 245 -15.68 -32.52 -12.83
N LEU A 246 -15.98 -31.33 -12.31
CA LEU A 246 -17.34 -30.90 -12.03
C LEU A 246 -18.16 -30.79 -13.32
N GLU A 247 -17.57 -30.22 -14.37
CA GLU A 247 -18.20 -30.06 -15.68
C GLU A 247 -18.43 -31.39 -16.40
N THR A 248 -17.54 -32.36 -16.21
CA THR A 248 -17.50 -33.58 -17.05
C THR A 248 -17.94 -34.86 -16.34
N LEU A 249 -17.71 -34.99 -15.03
CA LEU A 249 -17.87 -36.26 -14.29
C LEU A 249 -18.95 -36.19 -13.21
N SER A 250 -19.03 -35.10 -12.43
CA SER A 250 -19.82 -35.09 -11.19
C SER A 250 -21.00 -34.12 -11.18
N GLY A 251 -20.87 -32.90 -11.71
CA GLY A 251 -21.82 -31.81 -11.48
C GLY A 251 -23.24 -32.02 -12.05
N SER A 252 -23.40 -33.00 -12.94
CA SER A 252 -24.69 -33.41 -13.53
C SER A 252 -25.32 -34.63 -12.84
N LYS A 253 -24.63 -35.27 -11.89
CA LYS A 253 -25.14 -36.46 -11.18
C LYS A 253 -26.15 -36.05 -10.12
N ALA A 254 -27.24 -36.80 -10.00
CA ALA A 254 -28.32 -36.49 -9.06
C ALA A 254 -27.86 -36.52 -7.59
N ASP A 255 -26.96 -37.44 -7.26
CA ASP A 255 -26.39 -37.68 -5.93
C ASP A 255 -25.09 -36.91 -5.67
N ALA A 256 -24.62 -36.06 -6.59
CA ALA A 256 -23.42 -35.26 -6.36
C ALA A 256 -23.64 -34.21 -5.26
N VAL A 257 -22.60 -34.02 -4.44
CA VAL A 257 -22.58 -32.99 -3.40
C VAL A 257 -22.49 -31.59 -4.01
N ILE A 258 -21.63 -31.39 -5.02
CA ILE A 258 -21.55 -30.14 -5.78
C ILE A 258 -22.25 -30.31 -7.12
N LYS A 259 -23.19 -29.41 -7.43
CA LYS A 259 -24.02 -29.43 -8.65
C LYS A 259 -23.74 -28.24 -9.55
N ILE A 260 -23.98 -28.38 -10.86
CA ILE A 260 -23.98 -27.27 -11.83
C ILE A 260 -25.43 -26.99 -12.29
N GLY A 261 -25.78 -25.71 -12.46
CA GLY A 261 -27.05 -25.28 -13.03
C GLY A 261 -28.01 -24.68 -12.00
N ASN A 262 -29.33 -24.82 -12.20
CA ASN A 262 -30.35 -24.10 -11.43
C ASN A 262 -30.30 -24.35 -9.92
N ASN A 263 -29.84 -25.53 -9.50
CA ASN A 263 -29.73 -25.94 -8.10
C ASN A 263 -28.27 -26.03 -7.64
N GLY A 264 -27.35 -25.32 -8.32
CA GLY A 264 -25.92 -25.43 -8.09
C GLY A 264 -25.13 -24.21 -8.54
N ILE A 265 -23.83 -24.40 -8.78
CA ILE A 265 -22.93 -23.34 -9.26
C ILE A 265 -23.28 -23.03 -10.72
N LYS A 266 -23.28 -21.74 -11.08
CA LYS A 266 -23.54 -21.32 -12.47
C LYS A 266 -22.27 -21.48 -13.31
N GLN A 267 -22.45 -21.83 -14.59
CA GLN A 267 -21.32 -21.98 -15.52
C GLN A 267 -20.48 -20.71 -15.64
N ASN A 268 -21.11 -19.54 -15.70
CA ASN A 268 -20.41 -18.24 -15.76
C ASN A 268 -19.50 -17.99 -14.54
N ASP A 269 -19.87 -18.49 -13.36
CA ASP A 269 -19.07 -18.35 -12.14
C ASP A 269 -17.83 -19.27 -12.21
N LEU A 270 -17.99 -20.49 -12.73
CA LEU A 270 -16.89 -21.42 -13.00
C LEU A 270 -15.92 -20.86 -14.05
N ASP A 271 -16.45 -20.28 -15.13
CA ASP A 271 -15.63 -19.66 -16.19
C ASP A 271 -14.84 -18.46 -15.65
N THR A 272 -15.47 -17.63 -14.81
CA THR A 272 -14.81 -16.53 -14.11
C THR A 272 -13.71 -17.05 -13.18
N THR A 273 -13.99 -18.12 -12.42
CA THR A 273 -13.02 -18.74 -11.52
C THR A 273 -11.82 -19.31 -12.28
N LYS A 274 -12.04 -20.06 -13.37
CA LYS A 274 -10.97 -20.57 -14.24
C LYS A 274 -10.09 -19.44 -14.78
N LYS A 275 -10.71 -18.34 -15.23
CA LYS A 275 -9.98 -17.16 -15.71
C LYS A 275 -9.02 -16.61 -14.65
N TYR A 276 -9.47 -16.43 -13.42
CA TYR A 276 -8.62 -15.90 -12.34
C TYR A 276 -7.59 -16.91 -11.83
N LEU A 277 -7.92 -18.21 -11.78
CA LEU A 277 -6.95 -19.25 -11.43
C LEU A 277 -5.80 -19.33 -12.47
N ASN A 278 -6.10 -19.19 -13.75
CA ASN A 278 -5.08 -19.11 -14.79
C ASN A 278 -4.21 -17.85 -14.63
N LYS A 279 -4.81 -16.68 -14.42
CA LYS A 279 -4.05 -15.45 -14.13
C LYS A 279 -3.16 -15.57 -12.90
N PHE A 280 -3.65 -16.23 -11.85
CA PHE A 280 -2.88 -16.48 -10.63
C PHE A 280 -1.68 -17.40 -10.90
N LYS A 281 -1.90 -18.50 -11.64
CA LYS A 281 -0.84 -19.42 -12.07
C LYS A 281 0.21 -18.70 -12.94
N ASP A 282 -0.25 -17.81 -13.83
CA ASP A 282 0.63 -16.95 -14.61
C ASP A 282 1.47 -16.06 -13.68
N ALA A 283 0.88 -15.37 -12.71
CA ALA A 283 1.63 -14.50 -11.79
C ALA A 283 2.69 -15.23 -10.93
N ILE A 284 2.53 -16.54 -10.68
CA ILE A 284 3.51 -17.38 -9.97
C ILE A 284 4.66 -17.83 -10.89
N THR A 285 4.40 -17.97 -12.18
CA THR A 285 5.34 -18.61 -13.12
C THR A 285 6.00 -17.63 -14.09
N GLN A 286 5.43 -16.44 -14.26
CA GLN A 286 5.90 -15.40 -15.17
C GLN A 286 5.67 -14.01 -14.58
N THR A 287 6.31 -13.02 -15.21
CA THR A 287 6.19 -11.61 -14.84
C THR A 287 4.88 -11.03 -15.40
N VAL A 288 4.13 -10.33 -14.55
CA VAL A 288 2.89 -9.65 -14.89
C VAL A 288 3.06 -8.15 -14.65
N THR A 289 2.55 -7.31 -15.55
CA THR A 289 2.58 -5.85 -15.40
C THR A 289 1.28 -5.35 -14.76
N VAL A 290 1.42 -4.49 -13.74
CA VAL A 290 0.34 -3.75 -13.10
C VAL A 290 0.53 -2.26 -13.42
N HIS A 291 -0.52 -1.65 -13.96
CA HIS A 291 -0.55 -0.24 -14.30
C HIS A 291 -1.14 0.55 -13.13
N LEU A 292 -0.34 1.41 -12.51
CA LEU A 292 -0.80 2.34 -11.47
C LEU A 292 -0.88 3.74 -12.05
N LYS A 293 -2.03 4.38 -11.85
CA LYS A 293 -2.22 5.78 -12.22
C LYS A 293 -2.01 6.66 -11.02
N ASP A 294 -1.20 7.70 -11.18
CA ASP A 294 -0.98 8.74 -10.18
C ASP A 294 -0.72 8.17 -8.77
N ALA A 295 0.20 7.20 -8.69
CA ALA A 295 0.43 6.46 -7.44
C ALA A 295 1.19 7.27 -6.39
N ASP A 296 1.84 8.35 -6.80
CA ASP A 296 2.63 9.25 -5.95
C ASP A 296 1.94 10.60 -5.70
N SER A 297 0.72 10.81 -6.23
CA SER A 297 0.00 12.10 -6.16
C SER A 297 0.75 13.27 -6.83
N GLU A 298 1.70 12.97 -7.72
CA GLU A 298 2.44 13.96 -8.52
C GLU A 298 2.10 13.85 -10.01
N GLY A 299 1.01 13.15 -10.36
CA GLY A 299 0.58 12.94 -11.74
C GLY A 299 1.37 11.87 -12.50
N ASN A 300 2.27 11.14 -11.83
CA ASN A 300 3.09 10.12 -12.49
C ASN A 300 2.36 8.78 -12.60
N ASN A 301 2.37 8.20 -13.79
CA ASN A 301 1.88 6.83 -14.02
C ASN A 301 3.05 5.84 -13.97
N TYR A 302 2.80 4.66 -13.40
CA TYR A 302 3.81 3.63 -13.17
C TYR A 302 3.37 2.28 -13.75
N ASP A 303 4.29 1.65 -14.48
CA ASP A 303 4.16 0.27 -14.91
C ASP A 303 5.04 -0.61 -14.00
N ILE A 304 4.42 -1.31 -13.06
CA ILE A 304 5.12 -2.17 -12.10
C ILE A 304 5.06 -3.60 -12.58
N GLN A 305 6.23 -4.20 -12.78
CA GLN A 305 6.35 -5.63 -13.04
C GLN A 305 6.32 -6.40 -11.71
N ILE A 306 5.55 -7.48 -11.65
CA ILE A 306 5.42 -8.35 -10.48
C ILE A 306 5.71 -9.79 -10.93
N ASN A 307 6.58 -10.48 -10.20
CA ASN A 307 6.81 -11.91 -10.35
C ASN A 307 6.73 -12.58 -8.97
N LEU A 308 5.58 -13.18 -8.66
CA LEU A 308 5.36 -13.80 -7.35
C LEU A 308 6.25 -15.04 -7.14
N GLY A 309 6.67 -15.70 -8.22
CA GLY A 309 7.58 -16.85 -8.15
C GLY A 309 8.94 -16.49 -7.57
N ASN A 310 9.47 -15.33 -7.94
CA ASN A 310 10.79 -14.87 -7.52
C ASN A 310 10.92 -14.69 -6.00
N PHE A 311 9.83 -14.38 -5.30
CA PHE A 311 9.81 -14.32 -3.83
C PHE A 311 10.21 -15.66 -3.19
N PHE A 312 9.91 -16.78 -3.85
CA PHE A 312 10.24 -18.12 -3.39
C PHE A 312 11.53 -18.67 -4.02
N ASP A 313 11.86 -18.24 -5.24
CA ASP A 313 13.07 -18.70 -5.94
C ASP A 313 14.35 -18.08 -5.36
N ASN A 314 14.24 -16.86 -4.80
CA ASN A 314 15.38 -16.09 -4.28
C ASN A 314 15.24 -15.76 -2.79
N PRO A 315 15.08 -16.75 -1.89
CA PRO A 315 14.99 -16.45 -0.46
C PRO A 315 16.34 -15.92 0.04
N VAL A 316 16.33 -14.70 0.59
CA VAL A 316 17.55 -14.03 1.07
C VAL A 316 17.92 -14.50 2.47
N GLN A 317 19.21 -14.47 2.79
CA GLN A 317 19.69 -14.95 4.09
C GLN A 317 19.15 -14.14 5.28
N ASN A 318 19.13 -12.81 5.14
CA ASN A 318 18.64 -11.86 6.15
C ASN A 318 17.81 -10.77 5.48
N PRO A 319 16.48 -10.90 5.43
CA PRO A 319 15.60 -9.90 4.83
C PRO A 319 15.76 -8.48 5.40
N LYS A 320 16.10 -8.35 6.69
CA LYS A 320 16.27 -7.04 7.34
C LYS A 320 17.42 -6.24 6.74
N SER A 321 18.54 -6.89 6.42
CA SER A 321 19.68 -6.22 5.79
C SER A 321 19.62 -6.24 4.27
N ALA A 322 18.88 -7.18 3.68
CA ALA A 322 18.77 -7.33 2.23
C ALA A 322 17.73 -6.37 1.62
N PHE A 323 16.66 -6.05 2.34
CA PHE A 323 15.53 -5.29 1.78
C PHE A 323 15.30 -3.95 2.47
N ILE A 324 15.59 -3.84 3.75
CA ILE A 324 15.30 -2.63 4.53
C ILE A 324 16.56 -1.74 4.57
N PRO A 325 16.45 -0.42 4.36
CA PRO A 325 17.57 0.51 4.55
C PRO A 325 18.21 0.37 5.93
N ALA A 326 19.43 0.87 6.10
CA ALA A 326 20.12 0.79 7.38
C ALA A 326 19.30 1.47 8.50
N TYR A 327 19.16 0.79 9.65
CA TYR A 327 18.39 1.30 10.78
C TYR A 327 19.03 0.90 12.12
N THR A 328 18.71 1.67 13.16
CA THR A 328 18.96 1.33 14.56
C THR A 328 17.66 1.00 15.28
N VAL A 329 17.81 0.23 16.34
CA VAL A 329 16.74 -0.14 17.26
C VAL A 329 17.22 0.25 18.64
N GLU A 330 16.42 0.99 19.38
CA GLU A 330 16.77 1.52 20.71
C GLU A 330 15.62 1.27 21.69
N PRO A 331 15.91 1.04 22.98
CA PRO A 331 14.86 0.95 23.99
C PRO A 331 14.21 2.32 24.23
N ARG A 332 12.90 2.33 24.41
CA ARG A 332 12.13 3.50 24.84
C ARG A 332 11.32 3.17 26.08
N GLY A 333 11.52 3.91 27.16
CA GLY A 333 10.85 3.62 28.43
C GLY A 333 11.17 2.21 28.96
N THR A 334 10.20 1.58 29.63
CA THR A 334 10.38 0.25 30.26
C THR A 334 10.12 -0.91 29.32
N ASP A 335 9.20 -0.75 28.36
CA ASP A 335 8.67 -1.86 27.56
C ASP A 335 8.61 -1.57 26.05
N ASP A 336 8.91 -0.35 25.61
CA ASP A 336 8.81 0.05 24.20
C ASP A 336 10.15 0.00 23.47
N ILE A 337 10.09 -0.01 22.15
CA ILE A 337 11.26 -0.02 21.26
C ILE A 337 11.05 1.05 20.19
N ASP A 338 12.05 1.90 19.99
CA ASP A 338 12.11 2.86 18.89
C ASP A 338 12.90 2.26 17.71
N PHE A 339 12.34 2.38 16.51
CA PHE A 339 13.04 2.13 15.25
C PHE A 339 13.38 3.45 14.58
N ARG A 340 14.62 3.60 14.13
CA ARG A 340 15.07 4.79 13.40
C ARG A 340 15.92 4.40 12.21
N PHE A 341 15.56 4.89 11.03
CA PHE A 341 16.44 4.75 9.86
C PHE A 341 17.68 5.63 10.05
N ASN A 342 18.82 5.16 9.55
CA ASN A 342 20.09 5.88 9.64
C ASN A 342 20.19 7.02 8.63
N ALA A 343 19.41 6.94 7.55
CA ALA A 343 19.33 8.00 6.56
C ALA A 343 18.74 9.25 7.20
N THR A 344 19.30 10.41 6.87
CA THR A 344 18.77 11.70 7.31
C THR A 344 18.30 12.53 6.13
N THR A 345 18.71 12.14 4.91
CA THR A 345 18.28 12.74 3.64
C THR A 345 17.54 11.76 2.74
N TYR A 346 16.77 12.28 1.79
CA TYR A 346 16.06 11.45 0.80
C TYR A 346 17.00 10.61 -0.06
N ASP A 347 18.17 11.14 -0.42
CA ASP A 347 19.13 10.43 -1.27
C ASP A 347 19.86 9.31 -0.52
N GLU A 348 20.15 9.49 0.76
CA GLU A 348 20.72 8.44 1.62
C GLU A 348 19.75 7.31 1.94
N PHE A 349 18.44 7.56 1.87
CA PHE A 349 17.43 6.53 2.04
C PHE A 349 17.48 5.57 0.83
N VAL A 350 18.19 4.46 0.97
CA VAL A 350 18.43 3.50 -0.10
C VAL A 350 18.00 2.11 0.34
N PHE A 351 17.05 1.52 -0.40
CA PHE A 351 16.72 0.11 -0.33
C PHE A 351 17.89 -0.70 -0.91
N PRO A 352 18.49 -1.64 -0.16
CA PRO A 352 19.63 -2.41 -0.66
C PRO A 352 19.27 -3.25 -1.89
N ASP A 353 18.04 -3.76 -1.94
CA ASP A 353 17.43 -4.37 -3.11
C ASP A 353 16.00 -3.85 -3.31
N PRO A 354 15.79 -2.84 -4.18
CA PRO A 354 14.46 -2.30 -4.45
C PRO A 354 13.54 -3.29 -5.19
N THR A 355 14.07 -4.39 -5.72
CA THR A 355 13.28 -5.44 -6.39
C THR A 355 12.72 -6.46 -5.40
N PHE A 356 13.15 -6.44 -4.13
CA PHE A 356 12.77 -7.40 -3.09
C PHE A 356 12.98 -8.86 -3.53
N GLY A 357 14.21 -9.23 -3.89
CA GLY A 357 14.57 -10.56 -4.36
C GLY A 357 14.01 -10.88 -5.75
N GLY A 358 13.72 -9.85 -6.55
CA GLY A 358 13.08 -9.97 -7.85
C GLY A 358 11.56 -10.11 -7.83
N LEU A 359 10.89 -9.91 -6.68
CA LEU A 359 9.42 -9.80 -6.61
C LEU A 359 8.90 -8.69 -7.52
N PHE A 360 9.64 -7.58 -7.61
CA PHE A 360 9.36 -6.46 -8.50
C PHE A 360 10.50 -6.28 -9.52
N PRO A 361 10.52 -7.07 -10.62
CA PRO A 361 11.57 -6.96 -11.63
C PRO A 361 11.69 -5.54 -12.18
N GLY A 362 12.92 -5.04 -12.28
CA GLY A 362 13.20 -3.70 -12.80
C GLY A 362 12.81 -2.53 -11.87
N MET A 363 12.28 -2.80 -10.67
CA MET A 363 12.01 -1.76 -9.68
C MET A 363 13.30 -1.03 -9.30
N THR A 364 13.25 0.30 -9.32
CA THR A 364 14.39 1.15 -8.95
C THR A 364 14.14 1.80 -7.60
N ASN A 365 15.23 2.21 -6.93
CA ASN A 365 15.14 2.96 -5.68
C ASN A 365 14.28 4.24 -5.82
N ASN A 366 14.42 4.97 -6.94
CA ASN A 366 13.66 6.20 -7.17
C ASN A 366 12.16 5.93 -7.26
N VAL A 367 11.75 4.92 -8.04
CA VAL A 367 10.34 4.56 -8.17
C VAL A 367 9.79 4.06 -6.85
N LEU A 368 10.49 3.14 -6.16
CA LEU A 368 10.04 2.58 -4.89
C LEU A 368 9.90 3.65 -3.80
N LYS A 369 10.87 4.57 -3.69
CA LYS A 369 10.80 5.69 -2.73
C LYS A 369 9.57 6.56 -2.96
N ARG A 370 9.23 6.87 -4.21
CA ARG A 370 8.04 7.65 -4.55
C ARG A 370 6.76 6.92 -4.21
N LEU A 371 6.65 5.64 -4.58
CA LEU A 371 5.48 4.82 -4.24
C LEU A 371 5.25 4.72 -2.72
N LEU A 372 6.33 4.73 -1.94
CA LEU A 372 6.28 4.71 -0.47
C LEU A 372 6.26 6.11 0.16
N ASN A 373 6.18 7.18 -0.63
CA ASN A 373 6.18 8.57 -0.16
C ASN A 373 7.35 8.91 0.79
N ILE A 374 8.54 8.36 0.55
CA ILE A 374 9.72 8.57 1.39
C ILE A 374 10.13 10.05 1.43
N ASP A 375 9.89 10.78 0.36
CA ASP A 375 10.10 12.24 0.30
C ASP A 375 9.27 13.01 1.32
N LYS A 376 8.08 12.54 1.69
CA LYS A 376 7.26 13.22 2.71
C LYS A 376 7.93 13.30 4.08
N GLU A 377 8.86 12.39 4.37
CA GLU A 377 9.60 12.35 5.63
C GLU A 377 11.06 12.83 5.48
N TYR A 378 11.72 12.54 4.36
CA TYR A 378 13.17 12.77 4.18
C TYR A 378 13.55 13.91 3.23
N ALA A 379 12.59 14.54 2.54
CA ALA A 379 12.82 15.76 1.77
C ALA A 379 12.57 17.01 2.63
N TYR A 380 12.95 18.17 2.12
CA TYR A 380 12.40 19.45 2.60
C TYR A 380 11.04 19.68 1.97
N ARG A 381 10.08 20.21 2.74
CA ARG A 381 8.74 20.50 2.23
C ARG A 381 8.44 21.99 2.26
N LEU A 382 8.05 22.53 1.11
CA LEU A 382 7.53 23.88 0.99
C LEU A 382 6.04 23.82 0.70
N GLU A 383 5.24 24.21 1.68
CA GLU A 383 3.79 24.34 1.54
C GLU A 383 3.42 25.80 1.36
N GLY A 384 2.28 26.07 0.72
CA GLY A 384 1.88 27.45 0.55
C GLY A 384 0.62 27.65 -0.25
N PHE A 385 0.36 28.92 -0.50
CA PHE A 385 -0.75 29.37 -1.30
C PHE A 385 -0.35 30.60 -2.12
N VAL A 386 -0.76 30.61 -3.38
CA VAL A 386 -0.59 31.73 -4.29
C VAL A 386 -1.85 32.58 -4.28
N ASN A 387 -1.72 33.79 -3.72
CA ASN A 387 -2.78 34.76 -3.59
C ASN A 387 -2.79 35.71 -4.79
N PHE A 388 -3.81 35.57 -5.63
CA PHE A 388 -3.99 36.38 -6.83
C PHE A 388 -5.05 37.45 -6.62
N SER A 389 -4.69 38.69 -6.96
CA SER A 389 -5.59 39.82 -6.81
C SER A 389 -6.48 40.12 -8.04
N GLY A 390 -6.40 39.30 -9.11
CA GLY A 390 -7.02 39.56 -10.42
C GLY A 390 -7.95 38.48 -11.01
N GLY A 391 -8.17 37.34 -10.33
CA GLY A 391 -9.01 36.23 -10.81
C GLY A 391 -8.26 34.89 -10.90
N TRP A 392 -8.96 33.82 -11.29
CA TRP A 392 -8.42 32.46 -11.43
C TRP A 392 -7.51 32.38 -12.66
N PHE A 393 -6.29 31.89 -12.49
CA PHE A 393 -5.46 31.43 -13.60
C PHE A 393 -5.55 29.91 -13.67
N ASN A 394 -5.87 29.39 -14.85
CA ASN A 394 -5.55 28.01 -15.19
C ASN A 394 -4.07 27.98 -15.63
N ASP A 395 -3.40 26.85 -15.45
CA ASP A 395 -2.02 26.63 -15.92
C ASP A 395 -0.97 27.55 -15.26
N VAL A 396 -1.01 27.63 -13.93
CA VAL A 396 0.08 28.21 -13.14
C VAL A 396 0.87 27.10 -12.46
N GLN A 397 2.20 27.20 -12.58
CA GLN A 397 3.13 26.31 -11.90
C GLN A 397 4.06 27.11 -11.00
N LEU A 398 4.44 26.55 -9.85
CA LEU A 398 5.51 27.06 -9.03
C LEU A 398 6.83 26.41 -9.46
N LYS A 399 7.82 27.24 -9.78
CA LYS A 399 9.20 26.82 -10.02
C LYS A 399 10.10 27.25 -8.86
N LEU A 400 10.87 26.32 -8.34
CA LEU A 400 11.90 26.54 -7.33
C LEU A 400 13.21 25.93 -7.81
N SER A 401 14.30 26.69 -7.76
CA SER A 401 15.63 26.17 -8.15
C SER A 401 16.56 26.12 -6.95
N THR A 402 17.24 24.98 -6.81
CA THR A 402 18.38 24.81 -5.92
C THR A 402 19.68 24.94 -6.73
N GLY A 403 20.83 24.86 -6.06
CA GLY A 403 22.12 24.79 -6.76
C GLY A 403 22.28 23.55 -7.66
N SER A 404 21.42 22.54 -7.51
CA SER A 404 21.53 21.24 -8.19
C SER A 404 20.40 20.97 -9.19
N ARG A 405 19.19 21.50 -9.00
CA ARG A 405 18.04 21.22 -9.89
C ARG A 405 16.90 22.20 -9.76
N ASP A 406 16.03 22.16 -10.78
CA ASP A 406 14.74 22.83 -10.78
C ASP A 406 13.64 21.87 -10.33
N TYR A 407 12.68 22.42 -9.59
CA TYR A 407 11.45 21.78 -9.18
C TYR A 407 10.29 22.57 -9.72
N ILE A 408 9.36 21.91 -10.40
CA ILE A 408 8.17 22.54 -10.98
C ILE A 408 6.97 21.73 -10.51
N ILE A 409 5.97 22.40 -9.95
CA ILE A 409 4.72 21.80 -9.51
C ILE A 409 3.53 22.61 -10.01
N ASP A 410 2.49 21.91 -10.45
CA ASP A 410 1.20 22.52 -10.76
C ASP A 410 0.52 22.99 -9.47
N LEU A 411 -0.09 24.17 -9.50
CA LEU A 411 -0.89 24.61 -8.37
C LEU A 411 -2.23 23.87 -8.34
N GLU A 412 -2.66 23.46 -7.15
CA GLU A 412 -4.02 22.95 -6.93
C GLU A 412 -5.06 24.05 -7.22
N PRO A 413 -6.35 23.69 -7.40
CA PRO A 413 -7.42 24.66 -7.36
C PRO A 413 -7.26 25.57 -6.14
N TYR A 414 -7.57 26.86 -6.29
CA TYR A 414 -7.30 27.86 -5.25
C TYR A 414 -5.82 28.15 -5.00
N GLY A 415 -4.89 27.78 -5.88
CA GLY A 415 -3.49 28.22 -5.79
C GLY A 415 -2.69 27.60 -4.65
N VAL A 416 -3.20 26.53 -4.03
CA VAL A 416 -2.51 25.78 -2.97
C VAL A 416 -1.41 24.93 -3.61
N PHE A 417 -0.29 24.76 -2.91
CA PHE A 417 0.76 23.84 -3.36
C PHE A 417 1.48 23.18 -2.17
N GLU A 418 2.01 21.99 -2.44
CA GLU A 418 2.92 21.26 -1.57
C GLU A 418 4.09 20.73 -2.42
N LEU A 419 5.26 21.34 -2.27
CA LEU A 419 6.45 20.96 -3.02
C LEU A 419 7.45 20.21 -2.15
N SER A 420 7.92 19.05 -2.63
CA SER A 420 8.96 18.26 -1.98
C SER A 420 10.34 18.44 -2.64
N VAL A 421 11.26 19.07 -1.93
CA VAL A 421 12.64 19.37 -2.36
C VAL A 421 13.58 18.26 -1.86
N ARG A 422 13.73 17.21 -2.67
CA ARG A 422 14.42 15.96 -2.29
C ARG A 422 15.96 16.00 -2.31
N ASP A 423 16.58 17.13 -2.67
CA ASP A 423 18.04 17.32 -2.65
C ASP A 423 18.48 18.15 -1.43
N ALA A 424 17.52 18.43 -0.54
CA ALA A 424 17.80 18.97 0.77
C ALA A 424 18.70 18.02 1.56
N THR A 425 19.68 18.59 2.23
CA THR A 425 20.63 17.87 3.08
C THR A 425 20.44 18.26 4.53
N ASP A 426 21.14 17.60 5.46
CA ASP A 426 21.11 17.98 6.88
C ASP A 426 21.75 19.35 7.15
N THR A 427 22.56 19.82 6.20
CA THR A 427 23.09 21.19 6.23
C THR A 427 22.13 22.07 5.44
N PRO A 428 21.62 23.17 6.03
CA PRO A 428 20.75 24.09 5.32
C PRO A 428 21.41 24.63 4.04
N VAL A 429 20.72 24.52 2.90
CA VAL A 429 21.16 25.05 1.60
C VAL A 429 20.21 26.16 1.16
N GLU A 430 20.73 27.31 0.75
CA GLU A 430 19.90 28.42 0.26
C GLU A 430 19.21 28.04 -1.06
N ILE A 431 17.93 28.38 -1.18
CA ILE A 431 17.22 28.33 -2.46
C ILE A 431 17.63 29.54 -3.29
N VAL A 432 18.09 29.28 -4.52
CA VAL A 432 18.74 30.29 -5.36
C VAL A 432 17.77 31.05 -6.27
N HIS A 433 16.59 30.48 -6.52
CA HIS A 433 15.59 31.07 -7.41
C HIS A 433 14.17 30.59 -7.10
N TYR A 434 13.21 31.50 -7.25
CA TYR A 434 11.77 31.21 -7.15
C TYR A 434 11.07 31.93 -8.30
N ALA A 435 10.17 31.24 -8.98
CA ALA A 435 9.38 31.83 -10.05
C ALA A 435 8.00 31.18 -10.16
N LEU A 436 7.05 31.91 -10.74
CA LEU A 436 5.81 31.32 -11.24
C LEU A 436 5.90 31.16 -12.75
N LEU A 437 5.47 30.01 -13.26
CA LEU A 437 5.27 29.81 -14.69
C LEU A 437 3.80 30.03 -14.98
N ILE A 438 3.48 31.09 -15.72
CA ILE A 438 2.10 31.44 -16.09
C ILE A 438 2.01 31.34 -17.60
N SER A 439 1.21 30.39 -18.12
CA SER A 439 1.14 30.11 -19.56
C SER A 439 2.52 29.82 -20.20
N GLY A 440 3.46 29.28 -19.42
CA GLY A 440 4.83 28.99 -19.83
C GLY A 440 5.81 30.18 -19.76
N GLU A 441 5.37 31.38 -19.40
CA GLU A 441 6.24 32.52 -19.14
C GLU A 441 6.69 32.54 -17.66
N GLU A 442 7.98 32.83 -17.42
CA GLU A 442 8.57 32.82 -16.09
C GLU A 442 8.50 34.20 -15.42
N PHE A 443 7.87 34.25 -14.25
CA PHE A 443 7.71 35.43 -13.40
C PHE A 443 8.55 35.26 -12.14
N GLU A 444 9.70 35.92 -12.10
CA GLU A 444 10.63 35.86 -10.97
C GLU A 444 10.01 36.44 -9.69
N LEU A 445 10.24 35.74 -8.58
CA LEU A 445 9.77 36.14 -7.26
C LEU A 445 10.95 36.50 -6.36
N ALA A 446 10.71 37.42 -5.44
CA ALA A 446 11.63 37.83 -4.39
C ALA A 446 10.95 37.81 -3.02
N MET A 447 11.73 37.63 -1.96
CA MET A 447 11.24 37.77 -0.60
C MET A 447 10.81 39.22 -0.31
N VAL A 448 9.68 39.39 0.38
CA VAL A 448 9.19 40.71 0.80
C VAL A 448 10.25 41.50 1.57
N ASN A 449 10.97 40.84 2.47
CA ASN A 449 12.15 41.39 3.14
C ASN A 449 13.41 40.91 2.41
N PRO A 450 14.22 41.81 1.83
CA PRO A 450 15.43 41.44 1.09
C PRO A 450 16.50 40.73 1.92
N ASN A 451 16.38 40.72 3.26
CA ASN A 451 17.28 39.99 4.15
C ASN A 451 16.81 38.56 4.46
N ASP A 452 15.55 38.23 4.15
CA ASP A 452 15.01 36.90 4.39
C ASP A 452 15.43 35.96 3.26
N ARG A 453 15.67 34.69 3.61
CA ARG A 453 16.03 33.61 2.70
C ARG A 453 15.37 32.32 3.18
N PHE A 454 14.91 31.48 2.26
CA PHE A 454 14.63 30.09 2.60
C PHE A 454 15.89 29.25 2.48
N TYR A 455 16.09 28.41 3.48
CA TYR A 455 17.09 27.37 3.46
C TYR A 455 16.38 26.03 3.47
N ILE A 456 16.69 25.18 2.52
CA ILE A 456 16.21 23.81 2.52
C ILE A 456 17.08 22.97 3.44
N LYS A 457 16.44 22.26 4.35
CA LYS A 457 17.06 21.24 5.18
C LYS A 457 16.15 20.01 5.19
N SER A 458 16.76 18.83 5.07
CA SER A 458 16.04 17.56 5.08
C SER A 458 15.12 17.45 6.30
N GLN A 459 13.94 16.85 6.12
CA GLN A 459 12.93 16.63 7.16
C GLN A 459 12.32 17.90 7.76
N GLU A 460 12.69 19.10 7.28
CA GLU A 460 12.08 20.36 7.67
C GLU A 460 10.93 20.74 6.72
N ARG A 461 10.04 21.59 7.23
CA ARG A 461 8.92 22.12 6.48
C ARG A 461 8.78 23.60 6.74
N ASP A 462 8.48 24.34 5.68
CA ASP A 462 8.12 25.75 5.75
C ASP A 462 6.80 26.01 5.02
N TRP A 463 6.20 27.14 5.39
CA TRP A 463 5.02 27.66 4.73
C TRP A 463 5.30 29.04 4.15
N VAL A 464 4.86 29.29 2.91
CA VAL A 464 5.01 30.59 2.25
C VAL A 464 3.73 31.06 1.56
N GLU A 465 3.44 32.35 1.66
CA GLU A 465 2.43 33.01 0.82
C GLU A 465 3.10 33.61 -0.41
N ILE A 466 2.57 33.35 -1.61
CA ILE A 466 3.01 34.05 -2.82
C ILE A 466 1.98 35.13 -3.15
N ARG A 467 2.37 36.39 -3.08
CA ARG A 467 1.50 37.55 -3.29
C ARG A 467 1.76 38.15 -4.67
N LEU A 468 0.80 37.96 -5.58
CA LEU A 468 0.83 38.60 -6.89
C LEU A 468 -0.14 39.78 -6.96
N PRO A 469 0.37 41.01 -7.04
CA PRO A 469 -0.47 42.20 -7.16
C PRO A 469 -1.04 42.32 -8.57
N VAL A 470 -2.18 42.99 -8.69
CA VAL A 470 -2.78 43.25 -10.00
C VAL A 470 -1.87 44.17 -10.79
N TYR A 471 -1.58 43.78 -12.02
CA TYR A 471 -0.90 44.63 -12.97
C TYR A 471 -1.88 45.69 -13.53
N PRO A 472 -1.56 47.00 -13.47
CA PRO A 472 -2.41 48.04 -14.05
C PRO A 472 -2.32 47.99 -15.58
N GLN A 473 -3.46 47.77 -16.24
CA GLN A 473 -3.56 47.67 -17.70
C GLN A 473 -4.37 48.84 -18.27
N ASN A 474 -4.15 49.17 -19.54
CA ASN A 474 -4.98 50.12 -20.29
C ASN A 474 -5.15 51.46 -19.56
N LEU A 475 -4.04 52.04 -19.10
CA LEU A 475 -4.05 53.37 -18.51
C LEU A 475 -4.54 54.36 -19.57
N GLU A 476 -5.56 55.12 -19.21
CA GLU A 476 -6.10 56.24 -19.94
C GLU A 476 -6.21 57.44 -19.01
N GLY A 477 -6.33 58.63 -19.56
CA GLY A 477 -6.66 59.78 -18.76
C GLY A 477 -7.04 60.99 -19.59
N PHE A 478 -7.69 61.94 -18.94
CA PHE A 478 -8.21 63.14 -19.58
C PHE A 478 -8.16 64.33 -18.61
N ALA A 479 -8.10 65.53 -19.19
CA ALA A 479 -8.25 66.77 -18.45
C ALA A 479 -9.72 66.94 -18.03
N ALA A 480 -9.99 66.96 -16.73
CA ALA A 480 -11.32 67.23 -16.18
C ALA A 480 -11.54 68.72 -15.83
N GLY A 481 -10.50 69.54 -15.99
CA GLY A 481 -10.51 70.98 -15.84
C GLY A 481 -9.08 71.54 -15.88
N GLN A 482 -8.95 72.87 -15.83
CA GLN A 482 -7.67 73.57 -15.96
C GLN A 482 -6.59 73.14 -14.94
N ASN A 483 -7.01 72.62 -13.78
CA ASN A 483 -6.12 72.14 -12.71
C ASN A 483 -6.50 70.72 -12.24
N ASN A 484 -7.03 69.87 -13.13
CA ASN A 484 -7.43 68.50 -12.78
C ASN A 484 -7.24 67.53 -13.95
N ILE A 485 -6.50 66.45 -13.70
CA ILE A 485 -6.42 65.27 -14.57
C ILE A 485 -7.05 64.07 -13.87
N ILE A 486 -7.90 63.34 -14.58
CA ILE A 486 -8.42 62.04 -14.15
C ILE A 486 -7.71 60.94 -14.94
N LEU A 487 -7.14 59.98 -14.22
CA LEU A 487 -6.57 58.75 -14.76
C LEU A 487 -7.51 57.59 -14.47
N ASN A 488 -7.74 56.72 -15.45
CA ASN A 488 -8.42 55.43 -15.25
C ASN A 488 -7.52 54.30 -15.76
N TRP A 489 -7.62 53.14 -15.16
CA TRP A 489 -6.97 51.92 -15.63
C TRP A 489 -7.82 50.70 -15.33
N GLN A 490 -7.46 49.59 -15.95
CA GLN A 490 -8.01 48.28 -15.68
C GLN A 490 -7.13 47.52 -14.70
N GLY A 491 -7.77 46.66 -13.91
CA GLY A 491 -7.12 45.93 -12.82
C GLY A 491 -7.31 46.66 -11.50
N LYS A 492 -8.18 46.10 -10.63
CA LYS A 492 -8.38 46.56 -9.25
C LYS A 492 -7.80 45.52 -8.31
N PRO A 493 -6.93 45.90 -7.36
CA PRO A 493 -6.57 45.02 -6.27
C PRO A 493 -7.82 44.57 -5.52
N SER A 494 -8.02 43.26 -5.39
CA SER A 494 -9.11 42.67 -4.61
C SER A 494 -8.71 42.39 -3.16
N VAL A 495 -7.44 42.62 -2.83
CA VAL A 495 -6.81 42.25 -1.56
C VAL A 495 -6.18 43.47 -0.87
N PRO A 496 -6.21 43.57 0.47
CA PRO A 496 -5.73 44.75 1.20
C PRO A 496 -4.25 45.06 1.04
N TRP A 497 -3.43 44.06 0.69
CA TRP A 497 -1.99 44.22 0.49
C TRP A 497 -1.61 44.62 -0.94
N GLY A 498 -2.55 44.66 -1.88
CA GLY A 498 -2.29 45.07 -3.26
C GLY A 498 -2.66 46.53 -3.48
N GLU A 499 -1.72 47.34 -3.94
CA GLU A 499 -1.87 48.79 -4.14
C GLU A 499 -1.16 49.24 -5.42
N PHE A 500 -1.24 50.53 -5.74
CA PHE A 500 -0.54 51.12 -6.87
C PHE A 500 0.36 52.30 -6.47
N ASN A 501 1.47 52.44 -7.17
CA ASN A 501 2.26 53.66 -7.23
C ASN A 501 1.94 54.39 -8.53
N ILE A 502 1.70 55.70 -8.43
CA ILE A 502 1.38 56.56 -9.57
C ILE A 502 2.58 57.49 -9.76
N TYR A 503 3.17 57.44 -10.95
CA TYR A 503 4.32 58.26 -11.31
C TYR A 503 3.91 59.33 -12.30
N LYS A 504 4.50 60.52 -12.15
CA LYS A 504 4.26 61.68 -13.00
C LYS A 504 5.59 62.26 -13.46
N LYS A 505 5.66 62.74 -14.69
CA LYS A 505 6.73 63.64 -15.15
C LYS A 505 6.13 64.84 -15.89
N THR A 506 6.82 65.97 -15.85
CA THR A 506 6.46 67.18 -16.59
C THR A 506 7.41 67.39 -17.76
N GLY A 507 6.86 67.57 -18.96
CA GLY A 507 7.66 67.71 -20.19
C GLY A 507 8.65 66.55 -20.39
N SER A 508 9.93 66.87 -20.60
CA SER A 508 11.01 65.89 -20.80
C SER A 508 11.72 65.47 -19.50
N GLY A 509 11.17 65.80 -18.33
CA GLY A 509 11.75 65.43 -17.03
C GLY A 509 11.70 63.93 -16.71
N ASN A 510 12.21 63.56 -15.54
CA ASN A 510 12.15 62.19 -15.03
C ASN A 510 10.80 61.91 -14.36
N PHE A 511 10.41 60.63 -14.34
CA PHE A 511 9.25 60.20 -13.56
C PHE A 511 9.54 60.30 -12.07
N GLU A 512 8.64 60.95 -11.35
CA GLU A 512 8.63 61.08 -9.89
C GLU A 512 7.39 60.41 -9.33
N LEU A 513 7.48 59.91 -8.10
CA LEU A 513 6.36 59.32 -7.39
C LEU A 513 5.36 60.41 -7.01
N ASN A 514 4.18 60.39 -7.63
CA ASN A 514 3.10 61.35 -7.42
C ASN A 514 2.13 60.89 -6.33
N SER A 515 1.87 59.59 -6.24
CA SER A 515 1.06 58.97 -5.19
C SER A 515 1.54 57.55 -4.94
N SER A 516 1.49 57.11 -3.68
CA SER A 516 1.87 55.76 -3.26
C SER A 516 0.77 55.12 -2.45
N GLY A 517 0.68 53.80 -2.50
CA GLY A 517 -0.31 53.02 -1.77
C GLY A 517 -1.75 53.28 -2.21
N TYR A 518 -1.95 53.53 -3.51
CA TYR A 518 -3.26 53.85 -4.03
C TYR A 518 -4.12 52.60 -4.26
N PHE A 519 -5.31 52.56 -3.67
CA PHE A 519 -6.26 51.46 -3.82
C PHE A 519 -7.48 51.90 -4.66
N GLY A 520 -7.51 51.54 -5.95
CA GLY A 520 -8.60 51.91 -6.86
C GLY A 520 -8.29 51.62 -8.32
N MET A 521 -9.18 52.06 -9.22
CA MET A 521 -9.01 52.00 -10.69
C MET A 521 -9.03 53.38 -11.35
N GLN A 522 -9.20 54.43 -10.55
CA GLN A 522 -9.28 55.81 -11.01
C GLN A 522 -8.50 56.67 -10.02
N TYR A 523 -7.70 57.62 -10.48
CA TYR A 523 -6.97 58.59 -9.66
C TYR A 523 -7.19 60.01 -10.18
N GLN A 524 -7.32 60.98 -9.28
CA GLN A 524 -7.45 62.39 -9.63
C GLN A 524 -6.20 63.15 -9.19
N ASP A 525 -5.54 63.80 -10.14
CA ASP A 525 -4.39 64.67 -9.88
C ASP A 525 -4.82 66.14 -9.92
N TRP A 526 -4.87 66.75 -8.75
CA TRP A 526 -5.18 68.17 -8.56
C TRP A 526 -3.93 69.07 -8.61
N ASN A 527 -2.74 68.47 -8.68
CA ASN A 527 -1.45 69.18 -8.66
C ASN A 527 -0.92 69.34 -10.09
N VAL A 528 -1.72 69.99 -10.94
CA VAL A 528 -1.45 70.24 -12.36
C VAL A 528 -1.85 71.66 -12.74
N ASN A 529 -1.20 72.21 -13.77
CA ASN A 529 -1.42 73.57 -14.25
C ASN A 529 -1.88 73.56 -15.71
N ALA A 530 -2.79 74.48 -16.04
CA ALA A 530 -3.32 74.66 -17.39
C ALA A 530 -2.20 74.83 -18.44
N GLY A 531 -2.34 74.12 -19.56
CA GLY A 531 -1.38 74.21 -20.67
C GLY A 531 -0.03 73.52 -20.45
N VAL A 532 0.18 72.86 -19.31
CA VAL A 532 1.40 72.07 -19.04
C VAL A 532 1.12 70.58 -19.31
N SER A 533 1.96 69.93 -20.11
CA SER A 533 1.83 68.49 -20.39
C SER A 533 2.48 67.64 -19.29
N TYR A 534 1.72 66.66 -18.80
CA TYR A 534 2.16 65.67 -17.82
C TYR A 534 2.06 64.27 -18.41
N THR A 535 3.10 63.45 -18.23
CA THR A 535 3.07 62.02 -18.58
C THR A 535 2.96 61.18 -17.32
N TYR A 536 2.04 60.21 -17.32
CA TYR A 536 1.79 59.30 -16.22
C TYR A 536 2.12 57.86 -16.57
N LYS A 537 2.51 57.09 -15.56
CA LYS A 537 2.53 55.62 -15.57
C LYS A 537 2.18 55.12 -14.18
N ILE A 538 1.63 53.92 -14.09
CA ILE A 538 1.24 53.29 -12.82
C ILE A 538 2.03 51.99 -12.68
N SER A 539 2.57 51.70 -11.50
CA SER A 539 3.08 50.36 -11.17
C SER A 539 2.32 49.74 -10.01
N ASN A 540 2.37 48.41 -9.96
CA ASN A 540 1.92 47.64 -8.81
C ASN A 540 2.80 47.94 -7.58
N ARG A 541 2.17 47.95 -6.40
CA ARG A 541 2.81 48.02 -5.09
C ARG A 541 2.23 46.94 -4.19
N ILE A 542 3.07 46.39 -3.31
CA ILE A 542 2.62 45.52 -2.22
C ILE A 542 2.82 46.23 -0.90
N ASN A 543 1.78 46.23 -0.07
CA ASN A 543 1.82 46.77 1.27
C ASN A 543 2.36 45.71 2.24
N ASN A 544 3.60 45.91 2.67
CA ASN A 544 4.34 44.99 3.53
C ASN A 544 3.95 45.10 5.02
N GLU A 545 3.06 46.02 5.39
CA GLU A 545 2.55 46.14 6.77
C GLU A 545 1.54 45.02 7.12
N TYR A 546 1.17 44.18 6.16
CA TYR A 546 0.32 43.02 6.40
C TYR A 546 1.08 41.91 7.12
N HIS A 547 0.83 41.80 8.43
CA HIS A 547 1.45 40.82 9.32
C HIS A 547 0.89 39.41 9.10
N GLY A 548 1.73 38.52 8.55
CA GLY A 548 1.45 37.09 8.50
C GLY A 548 2.41 36.38 7.56
N HIS A 549 3.28 35.54 8.13
CA HIS A 549 4.18 34.58 7.48
C HIS A 549 5.22 35.16 6.48
N PRO A 550 6.29 34.42 6.15
CA PRO A 550 7.17 34.78 5.04
C PRO A 550 6.36 34.84 3.73
N ALA A 551 6.63 35.83 2.89
CA ALA A 551 5.94 36.00 1.63
C ALA A 551 6.91 36.26 0.47
N LEU A 552 6.59 35.67 -0.67
CA LEU A 552 7.22 35.91 -1.95
C LEU A 552 6.35 36.87 -2.77
N VAL A 553 6.99 37.78 -3.50
CA VAL A 553 6.36 38.81 -4.33
C VAL A 553 7.03 38.88 -5.69
N ALA A 554 6.40 39.49 -6.68
CA ALA A 554 7.09 39.78 -7.94
C ALA A 554 8.40 40.53 -7.71
N ALA A 555 9.51 40.06 -8.30
CA ALA A 555 10.83 40.65 -8.12
C ALA A 555 10.99 42.03 -8.78
N TYR A 556 10.11 42.36 -9.72
CA TYR A 556 10.14 43.63 -10.47
C TYR A 556 8.80 44.36 -10.40
N GLU A 557 8.86 45.69 -10.49
CA GLU A 557 7.67 46.51 -10.72
C GLU A 557 7.24 46.41 -12.19
N TYR A 558 5.97 46.11 -12.40
CA TYR A 558 5.33 46.13 -13.70
C TYR A 558 4.61 47.46 -13.91
N PHE A 559 4.97 48.18 -14.97
CA PHE A 559 4.40 49.48 -15.30
C PHE A 559 3.34 49.36 -16.39
N SER A 560 2.21 50.05 -16.22
CA SER A 560 1.23 50.28 -17.28
C SER A 560 1.84 50.97 -18.51
N ASN A 561 1.06 51.07 -19.59
CA ASN A 561 1.36 52.03 -20.66
C ASN A 561 1.45 53.46 -20.11
N GLN A 562 2.12 54.35 -20.86
CA GLN A 562 2.22 55.77 -20.52
C GLN A 562 1.12 56.57 -21.19
N VAL A 563 0.59 57.59 -20.51
CA VAL A 563 -0.35 58.56 -21.10
C VAL A 563 0.12 59.98 -20.87
N THR A 564 0.01 60.85 -21.88
CA THR A 564 0.37 62.26 -21.77
C THR A 564 -0.87 63.12 -21.93
N ILE A 565 -1.09 64.02 -20.98
CA ILE A 565 -2.32 64.82 -20.87
C ILE A 565 -1.92 66.28 -20.57
N THR A 566 -2.63 67.21 -21.19
CA THR A 566 -2.48 68.66 -20.98
C THR A 566 -3.82 69.21 -20.46
N PRO A 567 -3.88 69.71 -19.21
CA PRO A 567 -5.08 70.31 -18.61
C PRO A 567 -5.56 71.59 -19.29
#